data_AF-A0A401TW12-F1
#
_entry.id   AF-A0A401TW12-F1
#
_cell.length_a   1.000
_cell.length_b   1.000
_cell.length_c   1.000
_cell.angle_alpha   90.00
_cell.angle_beta   90.00
_cell.angle_gamma   90.00
#
_symmetry.space_group_name_H-M   'P 1'
#
loop_
_entity.id
_entity.type
_entity.pdbx_description
1 polymer ?
#
loop_
_entity_poly.entity_id
_entity_poly.type
_entity_poly.pdbx_seq_one_letter_code
_entity_poly.pdbx_strand_id
1 'polypeptide(L)'
;MRKLPPLNAVRAFEAAARHESFTAAANELCVTVTAISHQVRQLEAILGHKLFERSGRAVVLTADGHAVFPLLRDGFDRMASAFAAIRPPADGDAITISTTRAFAERWLMPRLARFNAAFPQLVVHIDATEELRAPGAEGVDLAIRYGRVDRAGEPSVLFSDRYIAVAASAICPPGARPAIDDLRSRSLLAFRWKNAALDSPAWSAWLAGADHDPGRDF
;
A
#
# COMPACT_ATOMS: atom_id res chain seq x y z
N MET A 1 -12.15 -30.24 4.45
CA MET A 1 -10.72 -30.05 4.12
C MET A 1 -10.61 -29.17 2.89
N ARG A 2 -9.77 -28.13 2.91
CA ARG A 2 -9.48 -27.34 1.70
C ARG A 2 -8.69 -28.23 0.74
N LYS A 3 -9.16 -28.36 -0.51
CA LYS A 3 -8.42 -29.03 -1.57
C LYS A 3 -7.45 -28.01 -2.17
N LEU A 4 -6.20 -28.05 -1.73
CA LEU A 4 -5.14 -27.21 -2.27
C LEU A 4 -4.17 -28.09 -3.07
N PRO A 5 -3.61 -27.58 -4.18
CA PRO A 5 -2.44 -28.19 -4.80
C PRO A 5 -1.27 -28.29 -3.79
N PRO A 6 -0.25 -29.10 -4.07
CA PRO A 6 0.94 -29.20 -3.22
C PRO A 6 1.54 -27.81 -2.95
N LEU A 7 1.70 -27.44 -1.68
CA LEU A 7 2.15 -26.09 -1.32
C LEU A 7 3.53 -25.74 -1.89
N ASN A 8 4.41 -26.73 -2.07
CA ASN A 8 5.70 -26.52 -2.73
C ASN A 8 5.55 -26.14 -4.21
N ALA A 9 4.54 -26.69 -4.89
CA ALA A 9 4.23 -26.37 -6.28
C ALA A 9 3.65 -24.96 -6.41
N VAL A 10 2.76 -24.60 -5.49
CA VAL A 10 2.19 -23.25 -5.37
C VAL A 10 3.28 -22.21 -5.05
N ARG A 11 4.18 -22.52 -4.11
CA ARG A 11 5.30 -21.64 -3.72
C ARG A 11 6.31 -21.45 -4.86
N ALA A 12 6.62 -22.52 -5.60
CA ALA A 12 7.51 -22.43 -6.76
C ALA A 12 6.92 -21.56 -7.87
N PHE A 13 5.61 -21.66 -8.11
CA PHE A 13 4.91 -20.78 -9.06
C PHE A 13 4.96 -19.32 -8.63
N GLU A 14 4.60 -19.00 -7.37
CA GLU A 14 4.62 -17.61 -6.88
C GLU A 14 6.01 -16.98 -7.03
N ALA A 15 7.06 -17.67 -6.57
CA ALA A 15 8.42 -17.13 -6.65
C ALA A 15 8.86 -16.95 -8.10
N ALA A 16 8.56 -17.91 -8.98
CA ALA A 16 8.87 -17.81 -10.41
C ALA A 16 8.12 -16.66 -11.10
N ALA A 17 6.87 -16.42 -10.71
CA ALA A 17 6.04 -15.35 -11.24
C ALA A 17 6.52 -13.98 -10.79
N ARG A 18 6.86 -13.82 -9.50
CA ARG A 18 7.37 -12.56 -8.94
C ARG A 18 8.72 -12.13 -9.53
N HIS A 19 9.59 -13.10 -9.83
CA HIS A 19 10.90 -12.83 -10.44
C HIS A 19 10.92 -12.85 -11.96
N GLU A 20 9.82 -13.29 -12.59
CA GLU A 20 9.77 -13.61 -14.03
C GLU A 20 10.95 -14.51 -14.48
N SER A 21 11.45 -15.36 -13.57
CA SER A 21 12.69 -16.11 -13.74
C SER A 21 12.74 -17.35 -12.86
N PHE A 22 12.88 -18.51 -13.49
CA PHE A 22 13.07 -19.78 -12.77
C PHE A 22 14.42 -19.86 -12.07
N THR A 23 15.45 -19.19 -12.60
CA THR A 23 16.78 -19.15 -11.98
C THR A 23 16.76 -18.33 -10.68
N ALA A 24 16.15 -17.15 -10.71
CA ALA A 24 16.03 -16.31 -9.52
C ALA A 24 15.15 -16.96 -8.45
N ALA A 25 14.03 -17.57 -8.84
CA ALA A 25 13.18 -18.33 -7.93
C ALA A 25 13.89 -19.53 -7.30
N ALA A 26 14.72 -20.24 -8.08
CA ALA A 26 15.51 -21.37 -7.57
C ALA A 26 16.52 -20.92 -6.51
N ASN A 27 17.20 -19.79 -6.75
CA ASN A 27 18.13 -19.19 -5.80
C ASN A 27 17.41 -18.75 -4.52
N GLU A 28 16.25 -18.09 -4.62
CA GLU A 28 15.48 -17.66 -3.45
C GLU A 28 15.03 -18.85 -2.60
N LEU A 29 14.51 -19.89 -3.24
CA LEU A 29 13.97 -21.06 -2.55
C LEU A 29 15.05 -22.10 -2.17
N CYS A 30 16.33 -21.80 -2.42
CA CYS A 30 17.47 -22.68 -2.16
C CYS A 30 17.31 -24.09 -2.79
N VAL A 31 16.85 -24.14 -4.04
CA VAL A 31 16.66 -25.39 -4.80
C VAL A 31 17.25 -25.27 -6.21
N THR A 32 17.23 -26.37 -6.98
CA THR A 32 17.70 -26.34 -8.37
C THR A 32 16.65 -25.74 -9.31
N VAL A 33 17.07 -25.14 -10.42
CA VAL A 33 16.17 -24.66 -11.49
C VAL A 33 15.28 -25.78 -12.02
N THR A 34 15.83 -27.00 -12.11
CA THR A 34 15.07 -28.20 -12.51
C THR A 34 13.96 -28.51 -11.51
N ALA A 35 14.19 -28.35 -10.20
CA ALA A 35 13.18 -28.55 -9.18
C ALA A 35 12.05 -27.51 -9.29
N ILE A 36 12.36 -26.23 -9.50
CA ILE A 36 11.34 -25.18 -9.75
C ILE A 36 10.51 -25.54 -10.97
N SER A 37 11.16 -25.89 -12.08
CA SER A 37 10.47 -26.24 -13.32
C SER A 37 9.57 -27.48 -13.15
N HIS A 38 10.02 -28.49 -12.40
CA HIS A 38 9.20 -29.66 -12.08
C HIS A 38 7.98 -29.31 -11.22
N GLN A 39 8.17 -28.51 -10.17
CA GLN A 39 7.10 -28.07 -9.26
C GLN A 39 6.04 -27.25 -10.01
N VAL A 40 6.46 -26.31 -10.87
CA VAL A 40 5.54 -25.53 -11.72
C VAL A 40 4.77 -26.42 -12.69
N ARG A 41 5.44 -27.35 -13.39
CA ARG A 41 4.75 -28.30 -14.29
C ARG A 41 3.76 -29.18 -13.55
N GLN A 42 4.09 -29.60 -12.33
CA GLN A 42 3.18 -30.37 -11.49
C GLN A 42 1.93 -29.56 -11.13
N LEU A 43 2.09 -28.28 -10.78
CA LEU A 43 0.96 -27.39 -10.53
C LEU A 43 0.08 -27.23 -11.77
N GLU A 44 0.68 -26.93 -12.92
CA GLU A 44 -0.04 -26.81 -14.20
C GLU A 44 -0.80 -28.09 -14.56
N ALA A 45 -0.21 -29.26 -14.32
CA ALA A 45 -0.87 -30.55 -14.57
C ALA A 45 -2.07 -30.79 -13.65
N ILE A 46 -2.00 -30.36 -12.39
CA ILE A 46 -3.11 -30.47 -11.42
C ILE A 46 -4.24 -29.51 -11.79
N LEU A 47 -3.90 -28.29 -12.23
CA LEU A 47 -4.89 -27.29 -12.61
C LEU A 47 -5.50 -27.57 -13.99
N GLY A 48 -4.76 -28.21 -14.89
CA GLY A 48 -5.15 -28.40 -16.29
C GLY A 48 -4.88 -27.19 -17.19
N HIS A 49 -4.21 -26.17 -16.65
CA HIS A 49 -3.92 -24.90 -17.32
C HIS A 49 -2.43 -24.59 -17.26
N LYS A 50 -1.90 -23.97 -18.33
CA LYS A 50 -0.56 -23.38 -18.31
C LYS A 50 -0.60 -22.06 -17.57
N LEU A 51 0.34 -21.87 -16.65
CA LEU A 51 0.48 -20.63 -15.89
C LEU A 51 1.63 -19.76 -16.43
N PHE A 52 2.56 -20.39 -17.15
CA PHE A 52 3.61 -19.69 -17.87
C PHE A 52 3.62 -20.05 -19.36
N GLU A 53 4.07 -19.10 -20.16
CA GLU A 53 4.38 -19.27 -21.56
C GLU A 53 5.82 -18.83 -21.88
N ARG A 54 6.34 -19.33 -23.00
CA ARG A 54 7.67 -18.95 -23.47
C ARG A 54 7.55 -17.75 -24.40
N SER A 55 8.12 -16.63 -23.99
CA SER A 55 8.35 -15.48 -24.87
C SER A 55 9.86 -15.30 -25.08
N GLY A 56 10.40 -15.97 -26.12
CA GLY A 56 11.84 -15.99 -26.39
C GLY A 56 12.65 -16.60 -25.24
N ARG A 57 13.46 -15.78 -24.57
CA ARG A 57 14.26 -16.17 -23.38
C ARG A 57 13.57 -15.86 -22.05
N ALA A 58 12.45 -15.15 -22.06
CA ALA A 58 11.73 -14.74 -20.86
C ALA A 58 10.63 -15.74 -20.49
N VAL A 59 10.39 -15.85 -19.18
CA VAL A 59 9.25 -16.57 -18.61
C VAL A 59 8.15 -15.54 -18.38
N VAL A 60 7.00 -15.69 -19.04
CA VAL A 60 5.88 -14.74 -18.96
C VAL A 60 4.65 -15.48 -18.44
N LEU A 61 3.83 -14.82 -17.62
CA LEU A 61 2.58 -15.37 -17.13
C LEU A 61 1.54 -15.45 -18.26
N THR A 62 0.77 -16.53 -18.27
CA THR A 62 -0.45 -16.61 -19.09
C THR A 62 -1.57 -15.77 -18.46
N ALA A 63 -2.72 -15.64 -19.14
CA ALA A 63 -3.91 -15.02 -18.55
C ALA A 63 -4.32 -15.67 -17.20
N ASP A 64 -4.27 -17.01 -17.13
CA ASP A 64 -4.56 -17.75 -15.89
C ASP A 64 -3.47 -17.51 -14.82
N GLY A 65 -2.21 -17.42 -15.24
CA GLY A 65 -1.09 -17.06 -14.37
C GLY A 65 -1.26 -15.67 -13.75
N HIS A 66 -1.62 -14.67 -14.55
CA HIS A 66 -1.91 -13.31 -14.11
C HIS A 66 -3.12 -13.24 -13.18
N ALA A 67 -4.15 -14.06 -13.41
CA ALA A 67 -5.33 -14.10 -12.57
C ALA A 67 -5.03 -14.66 -11.16
N VAL A 68 -4.20 -15.70 -11.07
CA VAL A 68 -3.96 -16.41 -9.80
C VAL A 68 -2.78 -15.85 -9.00
N PHE A 69 -1.76 -15.29 -9.67
CA PHE A 69 -0.55 -14.77 -9.04
C PHE A 69 -0.81 -13.79 -7.88
N PRO A 70 -1.60 -12.70 -8.04
CA PRO A 70 -1.81 -11.75 -6.95
C PRO A 70 -2.48 -12.39 -5.74
N LEU A 71 -3.43 -13.31 -5.97
CA LEU A 71 -4.14 -14.02 -4.88
C LEU A 71 -3.20 -14.93 -4.10
N LEU A 72 -2.26 -15.60 -4.77
CA LEU A 72 -1.28 -16.46 -4.12
C LEU A 72 -0.22 -15.65 -3.37
N ARG A 73 0.30 -14.57 -3.96
CA ARG A 73 1.23 -13.65 -3.31
C ARG A 73 0.64 -13.11 -2.01
N ASP A 74 -0.56 -12.53 -2.08
CA ASP A 74 -1.23 -11.96 -0.91
C ASP A 74 -1.54 -13.04 0.15
N GLY A 75 -1.83 -14.27 -0.29
CA GLY A 75 -2.02 -15.42 0.59
C GLY A 75 -0.74 -15.83 1.33
N PHE A 76 0.41 -15.85 0.64
CA PHE A 76 1.70 -16.12 1.26
C PHE A 76 2.12 -15.01 2.22
N ASP A 77 1.88 -13.75 1.88
CA ASP A 77 2.15 -12.61 2.76
C ASP A 77 1.37 -12.72 4.08
N ARG A 78 0.07 -13.05 4.00
CA ARG A 78 -0.75 -13.28 5.20
C ARG A 78 -0.25 -14.42 6.07
N MET A 79 0.22 -15.51 5.46
CA MET A 79 0.83 -16.62 6.21
C MET A 79 2.12 -16.16 6.89
N ALA A 80 2.98 -15.43 6.19
CA ALA A 80 4.20 -14.88 6.75
C ALA A 80 3.91 -13.97 7.96
N SER A 81 2.92 -13.07 7.85
CA SER A 81 2.49 -12.22 8.97
C SER A 81 1.97 -13.03 10.16
N ALA A 82 1.23 -14.11 9.94
CA ALA A 82 0.73 -14.97 11.01
C ALA A 82 1.88 -15.64 11.80
N PHE A 83 2.94 -16.09 11.12
CA PHE A 83 4.12 -16.65 11.78
C PHE A 83 4.98 -15.57 12.45
N ALA A 84 5.08 -14.39 11.86
CA ALA A 84 5.77 -13.25 12.49
C ALA A 84 5.10 -12.85 13.81
N ALA A 85 3.76 -12.86 13.88
CA ALA A 85 3.00 -12.47 15.07
C ALA A 85 3.23 -13.36 16.31
N ILE A 86 3.68 -14.61 16.13
CA ILE A 86 3.98 -15.53 17.23
C ILE A 86 5.48 -15.60 17.55
N ARG A 87 6.32 -14.89 16.80
CA ARG A 87 7.74 -14.79 17.08
C ARG A 87 7.94 -13.80 18.23
N PRO A 88 8.64 -14.17 19.32
CA PRO A 88 8.94 -13.21 20.36
C PRO A 88 9.77 -12.07 19.76
N PRO A 89 9.52 -10.81 20.17
CA PRO A 89 10.36 -9.69 19.76
C PRO A 89 11.82 -10.02 20.10
N ALA A 90 12.72 -9.93 19.13
CA ALA A 90 14.15 -9.97 19.43
C ALA A 90 14.54 -8.68 20.17
N ASP A 91 15.55 -8.76 21.04
CA ASP A 91 16.14 -7.55 21.64
C ASP A 91 16.63 -6.63 20.51
N GLY A 92 16.07 -5.42 20.45
CA GLY A 92 16.36 -4.45 19.40
C GLY A 92 15.41 -4.48 18.20
N ASP A 93 14.29 -5.20 18.27
CA ASP A 93 13.24 -5.11 17.26
C ASP A 93 12.70 -3.68 17.20
N ALA A 94 13.07 -3.00 16.12
CA ALA A 94 12.60 -1.69 15.80
C ALA A 94 11.43 -1.80 14.82
N ILE A 95 10.31 -1.16 15.13
CA ILE A 95 9.18 -1.04 14.22
C ILE A 95 9.37 0.24 13.43
N THR A 96 9.44 0.12 12.11
CA THR A 96 9.50 1.25 11.19
C THR A 96 8.11 1.60 10.69
N ILE A 97 7.64 2.78 11.08
CA ILE A 97 6.37 3.35 10.66
C ILE A 97 6.66 4.43 9.63
N SER A 98 6.25 4.20 8.39
CA SER A 98 6.24 5.25 7.38
C SER A 98 4.89 5.98 7.43
N THR A 99 4.88 7.30 7.53
CA THR A 99 3.65 8.12 7.59
C THR A 99 3.84 9.50 6.96
N THR A 100 2.74 10.21 6.67
CA THR A 100 2.83 11.61 6.20
C THR A 100 3.32 12.52 7.31
N ARG A 101 3.99 13.62 6.93
CA ARG A 101 4.61 14.52 7.92
C ARG A 101 3.59 15.10 8.89
N ALA A 102 2.46 15.56 8.35
CA ALA A 102 1.39 16.15 9.15
C ALA A 102 0.81 15.14 10.15
N PHE A 103 0.68 13.87 9.76
CA PHE A 103 0.17 12.82 10.65
C PHE A 103 1.18 12.48 11.75
N ALA A 104 2.46 12.34 11.39
CA ALA A 104 3.55 12.12 12.35
C ALA A 104 3.51 13.19 13.46
N GLU A 105 3.57 14.46 13.06
CA GLU A 105 3.69 15.59 13.98
C GLU A 105 2.43 15.81 14.82
N ARG A 106 1.24 15.75 14.21
CA ARG A 106 -0.01 16.17 14.87
C ARG A 106 -0.73 15.06 15.62
N TRP A 107 -0.55 13.81 15.22
CA TRP A 107 -1.29 12.69 15.79
C TRP A 107 -0.40 11.66 16.46
N LEU A 108 0.68 11.23 15.78
CA LEU A 108 1.51 10.12 16.24
C LEU A 108 2.45 10.52 17.38
N MET A 109 3.25 11.58 17.20
CA MET A 109 4.22 12.03 18.19
C MET A 109 3.62 12.32 19.57
N PRO A 110 2.46 13.01 19.71
CA PRO A 110 1.82 13.21 21.01
C PRO A 110 1.43 11.92 21.73
N ARG A 111 1.25 10.81 21.00
CA ARG A 111 0.85 9.51 21.53
C ARG A 111 2.03 8.55 21.74
N LEU A 112 3.17 8.83 21.10
CA LEU A 112 4.35 7.97 21.11
C LEU A 112 4.95 7.82 22.51
N ALA A 113 4.96 8.89 23.32
CA ALA A 113 5.46 8.83 24.69
C ALA A 113 4.72 7.79 25.54
N ARG A 114 3.37 7.76 25.43
CA ARG A 114 2.55 6.77 26.14
C ARG A 114 2.77 5.35 25.60
N PHE A 115 2.98 5.21 24.29
CA PHE A 115 3.27 3.93 23.67
C PHE A 115 4.61 3.37 24.15
N ASN A 116 5.69 4.17 24.10
CA ASN A 116 7.02 3.75 24.54
C ASN A 116 7.05 3.37 26.03
N ALA A 117 6.25 4.04 26.87
CA ALA A 117 6.11 3.66 28.27
C ALA A 117 5.41 2.30 28.48
N ALA A 118 4.46 1.95 27.61
CA ALA A 118 3.77 0.66 27.65
C ALA A 118 4.58 -0.49 27.03
N PHE A 119 5.48 -0.17 26.09
CA PHE A 119 6.32 -1.12 25.36
C PHE A 119 7.79 -0.67 25.35
N PRO A 120 8.47 -0.64 26.51
CA PRO A 120 9.82 -0.08 26.65
C PRO A 120 10.91 -0.83 25.86
N GLN A 121 10.65 -2.08 25.50
CA GLN A 121 11.54 -2.93 24.70
C GLN A 121 11.46 -2.67 23.19
N LEU A 122 10.42 -1.97 22.72
CA LEU A 122 10.22 -1.68 21.30
C LEU A 122 10.85 -0.34 20.95
N VAL A 123 11.68 -0.31 19.92
CA VAL A 123 12.16 0.93 19.31
C VAL A 123 11.20 1.30 18.18
N VAL A 124 10.75 2.56 18.11
CA VAL A 124 9.88 3.03 17.02
C VAL A 124 10.68 3.98 16.14
N HIS A 125 10.88 3.60 14.88
CA HIS A 125 11.40 4.47 13.84
C HIS A 125 10.24 5.09 13.07
N ILE A 126 10.30 6.40 12.87
CA ILE A 126 9.27 7.14 12.12
C ILE A 126 9.93 7.71 10.88
N ASP A 127 9.51 7.22 9.72
CA ASP A 127 9.82 7.78 8.42
C ASP A 127 8.69 8.72 7.98
N ALA A 128 8.90 10.02 8.18
CA ALA A 128 7.92 11.05 7.87
C ALA A 128 8.09 11.53 6.41
N THR A 129 7.48 10.80 5.47
CA THR A 129 7.59 11.06 4.02
C THR A 129 6.22 11.08 3.34
N GLU A 130 6.12 11.87 2.28
CA GLU A 130 4.92 11.90 1.42
C GLU A 130 4.96 10.80 0.33
N GLU A 131 6.07 10.05 0.20
CA GLU A 131 6.19 8.94 -0.74
C GLU A 131 5.28 7.76 -0.34
N LEU A 132 4.64 7.11 -1.31
CA LEU A 132 3.89 5.87 -1.06
C LEU A 132 4.85 4.70 -0.98
N ARG A 133 5.09 4.21 0.24
CA ARG A 133 5.86 3.00 0.52
C ARG A 133 4.91 1.92 0.97
N ALA A 134 4.90 0.78 0.30
CA ALA A 134 4.09 -0.37 0.69
C ALA A 134 4.69 -1.05 1.93
N PRO A 135 3.88 -1.57 2.87
CA PRO A 135 4.39 -2.46 3.92
C PRO A 135 5.16 -3.63 3.29
N GLY A 136 6.32 -3.97 3.84
CA GLY A 136 7.20 -5.02 3.30
C GLY A 136 8.19 -4.55 2.22
N ALA A 137 8.02 -3.35 1.64
CA ALA A 137 9.06 -2.71 0.84
C ALA A 137 10.05 -1.97 1.77
N GLU A 138 11.35 -2.08 1.49
CA GLU A 138 12.42 -1.28 2.12
C GLU A 138 12.48 -1.27 3.66
N GLY A 139 11.98 -2.33 4.33
CA GLY A 139 12.02 -2.42 5.79
C GLY A 139 10.96 -1.59 6.52
N VAL A 140 9.88 -1.19 5.83
CA VAL A 140 8.71 -0.57 6.47
C VAL A 140 7.75 -1.65 6.98
N ASP A 141 7.52 -1.66 8.30
CA ASP A 141 6.58 -2.59 8.95
C ASP A 141 5.13 -2.09 8.87
N LEU A 142 4.94 -0.77 8.96
CA LEU A 142 3.62 -0.14 8.91
C LEU A 142 3.64 1.13 8.06
N ALA A 143 2.71 1.22 7.11
CA ALA A 143 2.47 2.44 6.33
C ALA A 143 1.14 3.07 6.73
N ILE A 144 1.16 4.33 7.18
CA ILE A 144 -0.03 5.13 7.46
C ILE A 144 -0.15 6.23 6.41
N ARG A 145 -1.24 6.26 5.65
CA ARG A 145 -1.43 7.20 4.54
C ARG A 145 -2.85 7.77 4.54
N TYR A 146 -2.99 8.96 3.97
CA TYR A 146 -4.29 9.48 3.57
C TYR A 146 -4.67 8.85 2.24
N GLY A 147 -5.95 8.60 2.04
CA GLY A 147 -6.44 8.08 0.77
C GLY A 147 -7.84 7.51 0.91
N ARG A 148 -8.42 7.22 -0.24
CA ARG A 148 -9.65 6.44 -0.31
C ARG A 148 -9.33 4.98 0.04
N VAL A 149 -10.29 4.30 0.66
CA VAL A 149 -10.17 2.87 0.90
C VAL A 149 -10.93 2.14 -0.19
N ASP A 150 -10.18 1.66 -1.17
CA ASP A 150 -10.62 0.76 -2.22
C ASP A 150 -10.90 -0.61 -1.58
N ARG A 151 -12.05 -1.22 -1.90
CA ARG A 151 -12.55 -2.45 -1.28
C ARG A 151 -11.70 -3.72 -1.51
N ALA A 152 -10.54 -3.63 -2.16
CA ALA A 152 -9.71 -4.78 -2.49
C ALA A 152 -8.40 -4.78 -1.69
N GLY A 153 -8.32 -5.61 -0.65
CA GLY A 153 -7.07 -5.92 0.07
C GLY A 153 -6.84 -5.20 1.41
N GLU A 154 -7.72 -4.26 1.77
CA GLU A 154 -7.88 -3.53 3.04
C GLU A 154 -6.61 -3.07 3.80
N PRO A 155 -6.17 -1.81 3.61
CA PRO A 155 -5.64 -1.02 4.72
C PRO A 155 -6.72 -0.78 5.79
N SER A 156 -6.39 -0.96 7.07
CA SER A 156 -7.28 -0.64 8.18
C SER A 156 -7.51 0.87 8.29
N VAL A 157 -8.77 1.31 8.26
CA VAL A 157 -9.13 2.71 8.53
C VAL A 157 -8.86 3.04 9.99
N LEU A 158 -7.89 3.92 10.25
CA LEU A 158 -7.62 4.41 11.61
C LEU A 158 -8.69 5.40 12.08
N PHE A 159 -9.03 6.37 11.22
CA PHE A 159 -10.14 7.29 11.39
C PHE A 159 -10.43 8.00 10.06
N SER A 160 -11.60 8.64 9.97
CA SER A 160 -11.96 9.52 8.86
C SER A 160 -11.75 10.97 9.26
N ASP A 161 -11.23 11.77 8.34
CA ASP A 161 -11.12 13.22 8.49
C ASP A 161 -11.88 13.93 7.37
N ARG A 162 -12.10 15.24 7.52
CA ARG A 162 -12.76 16.08 6.53
C ARG A 162 -11.91 17.31 6.23
N TYR A 163 -11.83 17.64 4.95
CA TYR A 163 -11.27 18.92 4.54
C TYR A 163 -12.33 20.02 4.69
N ILE A 164 -11.88 21.19 5.14
CA ILE A 164 -12.72 22.38 5.29
C ILE A 164 -12.07 23.55 4.55
N ALA A 165 -12.87 24.41 3.92
CA ALA A 165 -12.39 25.68 3.43
C ALA A 165 -12.18 26.63 4.63
N VAL A 166 -11.07 27.35 4.60
CA VAL A 166 -10.76 28.37 5.61
C VAL A 166 -10.56 29.70 4.88
N ALA A 167 -11.20 30.74 5.37
CA ALA A 167 -11.11 32.09 4.84
C ALA A 167 -10.98 33.10 5.99
N ALA A 168 -10.42 34.27 5.69
CA ALA A 168 -10.39 35.38 6.64
C ALA A 168 -11.83 35.80 7.01
N SER A 169 -12.04 36.28 8.24
CA SER A 169 -13.36 36.74 8.69
C SER A 169 -13.94 37.89 7.86
N ALA A 170 -13.09 38.70 7.23
CA ALA A 170 -13.51 39.74 6.29
C ALA A 170 -14.13 39.17 4.99
N ILE A 171 -13.79 37.93 4.63
CA ILE A 171 -14.34 37.21 3.48
C ILE A 171 -15.60 36.44 3.88
N CYS A 172 -15.58 35.82 5.07
CA CYS A 172 -16.72 35.09 5.63
C CYS A 172 -16.96 35.53 7.08
N PRO A 173 -17.82 36.54 7.31
CA PRO A 173 -18.09 37.05 8.65
C PRO A 173 -18.88 36.03 9.48
N PRO A 174 -18.81 36.09 10.83
CA PRO A 174 -19.59 35.22 11.70
C PRO A 174 -21.09 35.29 11.37
N GLY A 175 -21.72 34.12 11.16
CA GLY A 175 -23.13 34.01 10.79
C GLY A 175 -23.41 33.96 9.29
N ALA A 176 -22.42 34.25 8.44
CA ALA A 176 -22.53 33.99 7.01
C ALA A 176 -22.57 32.48 6.73
N ARG A 177 -23.30 32.08 5.69
CA ARG A 177 -23.32 30.72 5.15
C ARG A 177 -22.75 30.76 3.73
N PRO A 178 -21.41 30.83 3.57
CA PRO A 178 -20.80 30.91 2.25
C PRO A 178 -21.09 29.63 1.47
N ALA A 179 -21.47 29.80 0.20
CA ALA A 179 -21.57 28.72 -0.77
C ALA A 179 -20.24 28.58 -1.52
N ILE A 180 -19.99 27.40 -2.11
CA ILE A 180 -18.78 27.18 -2.90
C ILE A 180 -18.66 28.16 -4.08
N ASP A 181 -19.81 28.60 -4.62
CA ASP A 181 -19.87 29.59 -5.71
C ASP A 181 -19.35 30.98 -5.30
N ASP A 182 -19.42 31.35 -4.00
CA ASP A 182 -18.89 32.62 -3.49
C ASP A 182 -17.35 32.71 -3.58
N LEU A 183 -16.69 31.58 -3.81
CA LEU A 183 -15.24 31.45 -3.90
C LEU A 183 -14.74 31.51 -5.36
N ARG A 184 -15.61 31.40 -6.37
CA ARG A 184 -15.22 31.32 -7.79
C ARG A 184 -14.44 32.53 -8.31
N SER A 185 -14.81 33.73 -7.85
CA SER A 185 -14.22 34.99 -8.28
C SER A 185 -13.03 35.42 -7.43
N ARG A 186 -12.60 34.57 -6.48
CA ARG A 186 -11.55 34.90 -5.51
C ARG A 186 -10.25 34.19 -5.84
N SER A 187 -9.14 34.77 -5.42
CA SER A 187 -7.85 34.09 -5.39
C SER A 187 -7.91 32.99 -4.33
N LEU A 188 -7.67 31.75 -4.77
CA LEU A 188 -7.70 30.58 -3.90
C LEU A 188 -6.26 30.16 -3.57
N LEU A 189 -6.01 29.84 -2.30
CA LEU A 189 -4.74 29.27 -1.89
C LEU A 189 -4.85 27.75 -1.92
N ALA A 190 -4.07 27.10 -2.77
CA ALA A 190 -3.96 25.65 -2.83
C ALA A 190 -2.65 25.18 -2.19
N PHE A 191 -2.68 24.03 -1.53
CA PHE A 191 -1.46 23.32 -1.17
C PHE A 191 -1.14 22.32 -2.27
N ARG A 192 0.05 22.44 -2.88
CA ARG A 192 0.50 21.47 -3.89
C ARG A 192 1.08 20.25 -3.19
N TRP A 193 0.31 19.17 -3.16
CA TRP A 193 0.77 17.89 -2.64
C TRP A 193 1.84 17.31 -3.55
N LYS A 194 2.93 16.83 -2.95
CA LYS A 194 4.01 16.19 -3.71
C LYS A 194 3.59 14.85 -4.30
N ASN A 195 2.60 14.20 -3.68
CA ASN A 195 2.13 12.89 -4.10
C ASN A 195 0.69 12.96 -4.60
N ALA A 196 0.51 12.80 -5.91
CA ALA A 196 -0.80 12.83 -6.56
C ALA A 196 -1.66 11.59 -6.24
N ALA A 197 -1.04 10.47 -5.87
CA ALA A 197 -1.74 9.23 -5.56
C ALA A 197 -2.41 9.22 -4.18
N LEU A 198 -2.21 10.26 -3.35
CA LEU A 198 -2.94 10.46 -2.10
C LEU A 198 -4.33 11.09 -2.30
N ASP A 199 -4.72 11.34 -3.56
CA ASP A 199 -6.02 11.91 -3.95
C ASP A 199 -6.37 13.18 -3.15
N SER A 200 -5.45 14.14 -3.18
CA SER A 200 -5.60 15.40 -2.45
C SER A 200 -6.88 16.13 -2.87
N PRO A 201 -7.60 16.76 -1.94
CA PRO A 201 -8.62 17.75 -2.31
C PRO A 201 -7.97 18.86 -3.14
N ALA A 202 -8.51 19.10 -4.33
CA ALA A 202 -8.18 20.25 -5.16
C ALA A 202 -9.38 21.19 -5.20
N TRP A 203 -9.11 22.49 -5.37
CA TRP A 203 -10.19 23.47 -5.55
C TRP A 203 -11.04 23.13 -6.76
N SER A 204 -10.42 22.65 -7.84
CA SER A 204 -11.12 22.09 -9.01
C SER A 204 -12.11 20.98 -8.65
N ALA A 205 -11.76 20.04 -7.78
CA ALA A 205 -12.67 18.97 -7.33
C ALA A 205 -13.83 19.51 -6.48
N TRP A 206 -13.57 20.53 -5.65
CA TRP A 206 -14.62 21.20 -4.86
C TRP A 206 -15.54 22.06 -5.73
N LEU A 207 -15.00 22.64 -6.81
CA LEU A 207 -15.70 23.52 -7.74
C LEU A 207 -16.35 22.78 -8.92
N ALA A 208 -16.20 21.44 -9.00
CA ALA A 208 -16.60 20.57 -10.11
C ALA A 208 -18.11 20.56 -10.47
N GLY A 209 -18.90 21.48 -9.91
CA GLY A 209 -20.23 21.87 -10.36
C GLY A 209 -20.29 23.12 -11.26
N ALA A 210 -19.18 23.81 -11.55
CA ALA A 210 -19.12 24.75 -12.68
C ALA A 210 -17.72 24.90 -13.27
N ASP A 211 -17.65 25.40 -14.50
CA ASP A 211 -16.43 25.60 -15.31
C ASP A 211 -15.35 26.36 -14.52
N HIS A 212 -14.46 25.61 -13.87
CA HIS A 212 -13.28 26.11 -13.17
C HIS A 212 -12.04 25.73 -13.95
N ASP A 213 -11.22 26.72 -14.29
CA ASP A 213 -9.92 26.53 -14.92
C ASP A 213 -8.91 26.02 -13.88
N PRO A 214 -8.39 24.79 -14.00
CA PRO A 214 -7.39 24.24 -13.07
C PRO A 214 -6.10 25.08 -13.02
N GLY A 215 -5.83 25.92 -14.03
CA GLY A 215 -4.70 26.85 -14.06
C GLY A 215 -4.80 28.00 -13.06
N ARG A 216 -5.96 28.20 -12.42
CA ARG A 216 -6.20 29.26 -11.41
C ARG A 216 -6.04 28.81 -9.97
N ASP A 217 -5.56 27.58 -9.74
CA ASP A 217 -5.26 27.10 -8.39
C ASP A 217 -4.01 27.80 -7.78
N PHE A 218 -3.42 28.78 -8.50
CA PHE A 218 -2.28 29.64 -8.08
C PHE A 218 -2.40 31.09 -8.58
#